data_AF-A0A661WVS2-F1
#
_entry.id   AF-A0A661WVS2-F1
#
_cell.length_a   1.000
_cell.length_b   1.000
_cell.length_c   1.000
_cell.angle_alpha   90.00
_cell.angle_beta   90.00
_cell.angle_gamma   90.00
#
_symmetry.space_group_name_H-M   'P 1'
#
loop_
_entity.id
_entity.type
_entity.pdbx_description
1 polymer ?
#
loop_
_entity_poly.entity_id
_entity_poly.type
_entity_poly.pdbx_seq_one_letter_code
_entity_poly.pdbx_strand_id
1 'polypeptide(L)'
;DDALKLLEENAILVTDEEKFKTLQDFRDEVKLICSDFPAFIDRSQRNPIRGKIQQFKKSYIYDFYLPAHEKYVGKKVNWDALNVVREQDVFKKLTLLNQLTCISSTRFDQMVLAWNDLRQYQCLNTNLEENLQNGVRCPRCSFPIQTGKYASIPETLNRMEDDLEDLYHSYEKTVLNEMRAYRDNIQYLDSEAEKQLVEEIIKEQKLPDALTPQMVQTINKLFKEIDVVEIDKETLINTLFPVQEMIKLEQLNQNFVSLIENIKKNRKEDEIRIKLK
;
A
#
# COMPACT_ATOMS: atom_id res chain seq x y z
N ASP A 1 -18.20 16.53 -24.50
CA ASP A 1 -18.38 15.07 -24.50
C ASP A 1 -17.25 14.36 -23.76
N ASP A 2 -16.01 14.39 -24.23
CA ASP A 2 -14.89 13.69 -23.58
C ASP A 2 -14.69 14.02 -22.08
N ALA A 3 -14.82 15.29 -21.71
CA ALA A 3 -14.73 15.73 -20.31
C ALA A 3 -15.85 15.14 -19.44
N LEU A 4 -17.09 15.11 -19.93
CA LEU A 4 -18.23 14.52 -19.20
C LEU A 4 -18.06 13.00 -19.06
N LYS A 5 -17.66 12.33 -20.15
CA LYS A 5 -17.36 10.90 -20.13
C LYS A 5 -16.29 10.57 -19.08
N LEU A 6 -15.25 11.39 -18.99
CA LEU A 6 -14.21 11.20 -17.97
C LEU A 6 -14.78 11.30 -16.55
N LEU A 7 -15.66 12.28 -16.29
CA LEU A 7 -16.31 12.44 -14.98
C LEU A 7 -17.23 11.26 -14.65
N GLU A 8 -18.03 10.80 -15.62
CA GLU A 8 -18.95 9.66 -15.46
C GLU A 8 -18.20 8.35 -15.16
N GLU A 9 -17.07 8.12 -15.81
CA GLU A 9 -16.26 6.92 -15.62
C GLU A 9 -15.44 6.95 -14.32
N ASN A 10 -15.26 8.13 -13.70
CA ASN A 10 -14.34 8.31 -12.58
C ASN A 10 -14.99 9.06 -11.41
N ALA A 11 -15.63 8.29 -10.53
CA ALA A 11 -16.29 8.82 -9.32
C ALA A 11 -15.38 9.68 -8.43
N ILE A 12 -14.06 9.48 -8.47
CA ILE A 12 -13.10 10.29 -7.69
C ILE A 12 -13.03 11.77 -8.13
N LEU A 13 -13.50 12.09 -9.34
CA LEU A 13 -13.53 13.44 -9.87
C LEU A 13 -14.80 14.18 -9.48
N VAL A 14 -15.92 13.47 -9.31
CA VAL A 14 -17.25 14.05 -9.06
C VAL A 14 -17.49 14.12 -7.56
N THR A 15 -17.20 15.29 -6.98
CA THR A 15 -17.47 15.58 -5.57
C THR A 15 -18.76 16.37 -5.35
N ASP A 16 -19.35 16.92 -6.41
CA ASP A 16 -20.52 17.78 -6.40
C ASP A 16 -21.44 17.44 -7.58
N GLU A 17 -22.53 16.73 -7.27
CA GLU A 17 -23.51 16.24 -8.26
C GLU A 17 -24.30 17.39 -8.90
N GLU A 18 -24.54 18.49 -8.19
CA GLU A 18 -25.30 19.62 -8.71
C GLU A 18 -24.50 20.36 -9.79
N LYS A 19 -23.20 20.59 -9.52
CA LYS A 19 -22.28 21.14 -10.52
C LYS A 19 -22.12 20.19 -11.71
N PHE A 20 -22.12 18.89 -11.47
CA PHE A 20 -21.96 17.91 -12.54
C PHE A 20 -23.17 17.94 -13.49
N LYS A 21 -24.38 18.00 -12.93
CA LYS A 21 -25.61 18.22 -13.70
C LYS A 21 -25.57 19.52 -14.50
N THR A 22 -25.09 20.61 -13.89
CA THR A 22 -24.94 21.90 -14.58
C THR A 22 -24.03 21.80 -15.82
N LEU A 23 -22.95 21.01 -15.76
CA LEU A 23 -22.10 20.76 -16.93
C LEU A 23 -22.82 19.96 -18.03
N GLN A 24 -23.67 19.00 -17.65
CA GLN A 24 -24.51 18.24 -18.58
C GLN A 24 -25.52 19.16 -19.27
N ASP A 25 -26.19 20.03 -18.51
CA ASP A 25 -27.15 21.02 -19.02
C ASP A 25 -26.46 21.97 -20.03
N PHE A 26 -25.27 22.50 -19.70
CA PHE A 26 -24.51 23.32 -20.65
C PHE A 26 -24.19 22.58 -21.96
N ARG A 27 -23.85 21.29 -21.88
CA ARG A 27 -23.56 20.47 -23.05
C ARG A 27 -24.80 20.25 -23.90
N ASP A 28 -25.94 19.94 -23.28
CA ASP A 28 -27.18 19.62 -23.98
C ASP A 28 -27.80 20.86 -24.63
N GLU A 29 -27.75 22.01 -23.95
CA GLU A 29 -28.18 23.29 -24.53
C GLU A 29 -27.33 23.69 -25.74
N VAL A 30 -25.99 23.54 -25.66
CA VAL A 30 -25.11 23.83 -26.80
C VAL A 30 -25.36 22.85 -27.95
N LYS A 31 -25.56 21.56 -27.67
CA LYS A 31 -25.91 20.56 -28.70
C LYS A 31 -27.24 20.87 -29.38
N LEU A 32 -28.25 21.28 -28.62
CA LEU A 32 -29.56 21.65 -29.16
C LEU A 32 -29.44 22.80 -30.15
N ILE A 33 -28.74 23.88 -29.78
CA ILE A 33 -28.56 25.05 -30.67
C ILE A 33 -27.73 24.69 -31.91
N CYS A 34 -26.70 23.84 -31.77
CA CYS A 34 -25.84 23.46 -32.88
C CYS A 34 -26.46 22.41 -33.83
N SER A 35 -27.46 21.66 -33.37
CA SER A 35 -28.15 20.64 -34.19
C SER A 35 -29.37 21.18 -34.92
N ASP A 36 -29.91 22.32 -34.50
CA ASP A 36 -31.03 23.00 -35.16
C ASP A 36 -30.54 24.18 -36.03
N PHE A 37 -30.64 24.03 -37.35
CA PHE A 37 -30.12 25.03 -38.30
C PHE A 37 -30.74 26.43 -38.13
N PRO A 38 -32.08 26.58 -38.01
CA PRO A 38 -32.71 27.85 -37.64
C PRO A 38 -32.15 28.49 -36.35
N ALA A 39 -32.01 27.74 -35.26
CA ALA A 39 -31.45 28.27 -34.02
C ALA A 39 -29.97 28.67 -34.17
N PHE A 40 -29.19 27.94 -34.95
CA PHE A 40 -27.77 28.23 -35.15
C PHE A 40 -27.51 29.54 -35.91
N ILE A 41 -28.34 29.83 -36.93
CA ILE A 41 -28.22 31.06 -37.72
C ILE A 41 -28.73 32.29 -36.96
N ASP A 42 -29.67 32.12 -36.03
CA ASP A 42 -30.17 33.18 -35.16
C ASP A 42 -29.05 33.68 -34.22
N ARG A 43 -28.68 34.95 -34.39
CA ARG A 43 -27.63 35.60 -33.60
C ARG A 43 -27.98 35.64 -32.12
N SER A 44 -29.25 35.80 -31.76
CA SER A 44 -29.71 35.87 -30.36
C SER A 44 -29.50 34.53 -29.63
N GLN A 45 -29.78 33.42 -30.32
CA GLN A 45 -29.60 32.05 -29.83
C GLN A 45 -28.13 31.60 -29.89
N ARG A 46 -27.35 32.10 -30.85
CA ARG A 46 -25.92 31.76 -30.99
C ARG A 46 -25.02 32.49 -29.99
N ASN A 47 -25.32 33.76 -29.66
CA ASN A 47 -24.47 34.58 -28.79
C ASN A 47 -24.09 33.91 -27.45
N PRO A 48 -24.99 33.19 -26.75
CA PRO A 48 -24.67 32.50 -25.50
C PRO A 48 -23.70 31.32 -25.62
N ILE A 49 -23.54 30.68 -26.79
CA ILE A 49 -22.74 29.46 -26.95
C ILE A 49 -21.31 29.64 -26.42
N ARG A 50 -20.65 30.75 -26.81
CA ARG A 50 -19.28 31.03 -26.39
C ARG A 50 -19.18 31.13 -24.86
N GLY A 51 -20.12 31.81 -24.23
CA GLY A 51 -20.18 31.96 -22.78
C GLY A 51 -20.36 30.62 -22.07
N LYS A 52 -21.30 29.79 -22.55
CA LYS A 52 -21.54 28.44 -22.01
C LYS A 52 -20.32 27.54 -22.13
N ILE A 53 -19.62 27.55 -23.27
CA ILE A 53 -18.38 26.77 -23.44
C ILE A 53 -17.29 27.26 -22.46
N GLN A 54 -17.14 28.57 -22.28
CA GLN A 54 -16.16 29.12 -21.34
C GLN A 54 -16.50 28.75 -19.88
N GLN A 55 -17.79 28.81 -19.50
CA GLN A 55 -18.26 28.40 -18.18
C GLN A 55 -18.08 26.90 -17.96
N PHE A 56 -18.41 26.06 -18.96
CA PHE A 56 -18.16 24.62 -18.94
C PHE A 56 -16.68 24.33 -18.69
N LYS A 57 -15.77 24.93 -19.47
CA LYS A 57 -14.32 24.73 -19.31
C LYS A 57 -13.86 25.14 -17.92
N LYS A 58 -14.29 26.31 -17.46
CA LYS A 58 -13.93 26.82 -16.13
C LYS A 58 -14.38 25.84 -15.05
N SER A 59 -15.65 25.44 -15.06
CA SER A 59 -16.17 24.56 -14.03
C SER A 59 -15.52 23.18 -14.08
N TYR A 60 -15.35 22.59 -15.26
CA TYR A 60 -14.59 21.34 -15.43
C TYR A 60 -13.19 21.41 -14.80
N ILE A 61 -12.43 22.47 -15.11
CA ILE A 61 -11.05 22.62 -14.65
C ILE A 61 -10.99 22.85 -13.13
N TYR A 62 -11.72 23.84 -12.62
CA TYR A 62 -11.53 24.32 -11.24
C TYR A 62 -12.44 23.65 -10.22
N ASP A 63 -13.61 23.14 -10.61
CA ASP A 63 -14.52 22.48 -9.67
C ASP A 63 -14.27 20.96 -9.57
N PHE A 64 -13.79 20.32 -10.65
CA PHE A 64 -13.63 18.88 -10.71
C PHE A 64 -12.17 18.43 -10.85
N TYR A 65 -11.55 18.77 -11.99
CA TYR A 65 -10.31 18.11 -12.38
C TYR A 65 -9.11 18.54 -11.52
N LEU A 66 -8.87 19.85 -11.38
CA LEU A 66 -7.72 20.37 -10.65
C LEU A 66 -7.79 20.06 -9.14
N PRO A 67 -8.93 20.21 -8.44
CA PRO A 67 -9.04 19.80 -7.04
C PRO A 67 -8.76 18.31 -6.83
N ALA A 68 -9.32 17.43 -7.67
CA ALA A 68 -9.09 15.99 -7.57
C ALA A 68 -7.63 15.63 -7.89
N HIS A 69 -7.05 16.22 -8.94
CA HIS A 69 -5.64 16.04 -9.27
C HIS A 69 -4.75 16.44 -8.10
N GLU A 70 -4.92 17.64 -7.55
CA GLU A 70 -4.13 18.11 -6.40
C GLU A 70 -4.30 17.22 -5.16
N LYS A 71 -5.51 16.71 -4.92
CA LYS A 71 -5.84 15.84 -3.78
C LYS A 71 -5.21 14.45 -3.86
N TYR A 72 -5.11 13.86 -5.04
CA TYR A 72 -4.73 12.44 -5.18
C TYR A 72 -3.36 12.21 -5.80
N VAL A 73 -2.88 13.11 -6.66
CA VAL A 73 -1.60 12.96 -7.39
C VAL A 73 -0.69 14.18 -7.29
N GLY A 74 -1.24 15.35 -6.96
CA GLY A 74 -0.56 16.64 -6.96
C GLY A 74 0.03 17.04 -5.62
N LYS A 75 0.10 18.35 -5.36
CA LYS A 75 0.89 18.95 -4.28
C LYS A 75 0.23 18.86 -2.92
N LYS A 76 -1.08 18.58 -2.83
CA LYS A 76 -1.78 18.42 -1.54
C LYS A 76 -1.55 17.05 -0.91
N VAL A 77 -0.93 16.13 -1.65
CA VAL A 77 -0.53 14.82 -1.14
C VAL A 77 0.85 14.93 -0.48
N ASN A 78 1.01 14.28 0.68
CA ASN A 78 2.27 14.22 1.42
C ASN A 78 3.28 13.27 0.75
N TRP A 79 3.78 13.65 -0.42
CA TRP A 79 4.78 12.85 -1.14
C TRP A 79 6.13 12.75 -0.43
N ASP A 80 6.44 13.71 0.45
CA ASP A 80 7.71 13.74 1.16
C ASP A 80 7.82 12.63 2.20
N ALA A 81 6.69 12.11 2.68
CA ALA A 81 6.64 10.90 3.51
C ALA A 81 7.44 9.73 2.91
N LEU A 82 7.42 9.56 1.58
CA LEU A 82 8.17 8.50 0.88
C LEU A 82 9.70 8.65 0.97
N ASN A 83 10.20 9.86 1.24
CA ASN A 83 11.62 10.13 1.41
C ASN A 83 12.01 9.99 2.89
N VAL A 84 11.25 10.65 3.77
CA VAL A 84 11.54 10.73 5.21
C VAL A 84 11.39 9.38 5.91
N VAL A 85 10.45 8.53 5.47
CA VAL A 85 10.17 7.22 6.11
C VAL A 85 11.42 6.34 6.27
N ARG A 86 12.36 6.40 5.32
CA ARG A 86 13.58 5.58 5.35
C ARG A 86 14.62 6.11 6.35
N GLU A 87 14.52 7.37 6.72
CA GLU A 87 15.43 8.03 7.66
C GLU A 87 15.00 7.80 9.11
N GLN A 88 13.75 7.38 9.34
CA GLN A 88 13.20 7.11 10.66
C GLN A 88 13.91 5.95 11.35
N ASP A 89 14.08 6.07 12.66
CA ASP A 89 14.78 5.06 13.46
C ASP A 89 14.01 3.74 13.51
N VAL A 90 12.67 3.80 13.51
CA VAL A 90 11.81 2.60 13.46
C VAL A 90 12.06 1.78 12.18
N PHE A 91 12.22 2.44 11.03
CA PHE A 91 12.54 1.77 9.77
C PHE A 91 13.91 1.06 9.83
N LYS A 92 14.93 1.71 10.41
CA LYS A 92 16.26 1.12 10.61
C LYS A 92 16.20 -0.07 11.56
N LYS A 93 15.44 0.03 12.66
CA LYS A 93 15.20 -1.07 13.60
C LYS A 93 14.53 -2.25 12.92
N LEU A 94 13.45 -2.03 12.17
CA LEU A 94 12.75 -3.07 11.42
C LEU A 94 13.66 -3.77 10.40
N THR A 95 14.54 -3.01 9.73
CA THR A 95 15.54 -3.57 8.81
C THR A 95 16.48 -4.54 9.53
N LEU A 96 16.90 -4.22 10.75
CA LEU A 96 17.71 -5.12 11.59
C LEU A 96 16.90 -6.32 12.10
N LEU A 97 15.66 -6.11 12.53
CA LEU A 97 14.78 -7.19 13.01
C LEU A 97 14.46 -8.21 11.92
N ASN A 98 14.35 -7.80 10.65
CA ASN A 98 14.19 -8.72 9.52
C ASN A 98 15.37 -9.69 9.32
N GLN A 99 16.51 -9.44 9.95
CA GLN A 99 17.66 -10.35 9.93
C GLN A 99 17.56 -11.43 11.01
N LEU A 100 16.55 -11.37 11.90
CA LEU A 100 16.33 -12.38 12.92
C LEU A 100 15.68 -13.62 12.32
N THR A 101 16.17 -14.79 12.74
CA THR A 101 15.71 -16.09 12.23
C THR A 101 14.21 -16.31 12.44
N CYS A 102 13.65 -15.79 13.54
CA CYS A 102 12.24 -15.92 13.91
C CYS A 102 11.30 -14.92 13.22
N ILE A 103 11.82 -13.98 12.43
CA ILE A 103 11.03 -12.96 11.73
C ILE A 103 10.87 -13.32 10.25
N SER A 104 9.67 -13.09 9.71
CA SER A 104 9.41 -13.11 8.26
C SER A 104 9.48 -11.70 7.70
N SER A 105 10.32 -11.47 6.69
CA SER A 105 10.45 -10.16 6.04
C SER A 105 9.27 -9.80 5.15
N THR A 106 8.40 -10.75 4.81
CA THR A 106 7.33 -10.60 3.81
C THR A 106 6.46 -9.37 4.02
N ARG A 107 6.04 -9.09 5.26
CA ARG A 107 5.19 -7.93 5.57
C ARG A 107 5.92 -6.61 5.34
N PHE A 108 7.15 -6.51 5.83
CA PHE A 108 7.99 -5.34 5.62
C PHE A 108 8.28 -5.11 4.13
N ASP A 109 8.64 -6.17 3.40
CA ASP A 109 8.96 -6.10 1.98
C ASP A 109 7.74 -5.66 1.16
N GLN A 110 6.56 -6.20 1.46
CA GLN A 110 5.30 -5.80 0.81
C GLN A 110 4.97 -4.32 1.07
N MET A 111 5.18 -3.82 2.29
CA MET A 111 4.98 -2.41 2.60
C MET A 111 5.95 -1.52 1.80
N VAL A 112 7.24 -1.86 1.79
CA VAL A 112 8.27 -1.11 1.05
C VAL A 112 7.99 -1.11 -0.45
N LEU A 113 7.58 -2.25 -1.02
CA LEU A 113 7.18 -2.34 -2.43
C LEU A 113 5.98 -1.45 -2.73
N ALA A 114 4.92 -1.54 -1.92
CA ALA A 114 3.73 -0.71 -2.09
C ALA A 114 4.05 0.79 -2.05
N TRP A 115 4.93 1.23 -1.13
CA TRP A 115 5.35 2.63 -1.06
C TRP A 115 6.20 3.08 -2.25
N ASN A 116 7.08 2.21 -2.76
CA ASN A 116 7.85 2.52 -3.96
C ASN A 116 6.93 2.65 -5.18
N ASP A 117 5.92 1.80 -5.28
CA ASP A 117 4.92 1.85 -6.36
C ASP A 117 4.11 3.15 -6.32
N LEU A 118 3.88 3.76 -5.15
CA LEU A 118 3.16 5.04 -5.06
C LEU A 118 3.85 6.18 -5.82
N ARG A 119 5.18 6.14 -5.96
CA ARG A 119 5.96 7.18 -6.66
C ARG A 119 5.54 7.36 -8.11
N GLN A 120 5.04 6.29 -8.75
CA GLN A 120 4.60 6.35 -10.15
C GLN A 120 3.38 7.28 -10.36
N TYR A 121 2.63 7.56 -9.30
CA TYR A 121 1.42 8.39 -9.35
C TYR A 121 1.69 9.86 -9.05
N GLN A 122 2.88 10.22 -8.55
CA GLN A 122 3.22 11.60 -8.24
C GLN A 122 3.24 12.48 -9.50
N CYS A 123 2.47 13.57 -9.49
CA CYS A 123 2.45 14.53 -10.60
C CYS A 123 2.51 15.98 -10.12
N LEU A 124 3.68 16.59 -10.24
CA LEU A 124 3.91 18.01 -9.91
C LEU A 124 3.90 18.89 -11.17
N ASN A 125 2.89 18.74 -12.03
CA ASN A 125 2.75 19.54 -13.25
C ASN A 125 2.35 20.99 -12.92
N THR A 126 3.26 21.95 -13.09
CA THR A 126 3.01 23.37 -12.80
C THR A 126 2.10 24.05 -13.80
N ASN A 127 2.02 23.53 -15.03
CA ASN A 127 1.25 24.15 -16.12
C ASN A 127 -0.07 23.40 -16.37
N LEU A 128 -0.57 22.67 -15.38
CA LEU A 128 -1.74 21.81 -15.53
C LEU A 128 -2.97 22.60 -15.99
N GLU A 129 -3.22 23.77 -15.39
CA GLU A 129 -4.34 24.63 -15.72
C GLU A 129 -4.35 25.05 -17.20
N GLU A 130 -3.20 25.47 -17.73
CA GLU A 130 -3.04 25.85 -19.14
C GLU A 130 -3.22 24.64 -20.06
N ASN A 131 -2.66 23.49 -19.69
CA ASN A 131 -2.80 22.25 -20.45
C ASN A 131 -4.27 21.82 -20.59
N LEU A 132 -5.08 22.02 -19.53
CA LEU A 132 -6.50 21.66 -19.53
C LEU A 132 -7.38 22.63 -20.33
N GLN A 133 -6.86 23.77 -20.78
CA GLN A 133 -7.60 24.64 -21.71
C GLN A 133 -7.85 23.95 -23.06
N ASN A 134 -6.94 23.07 -23.45
CA ASN A 134 -6.92 22.38 -24.74
C ASN A 134 -7.02 20.85 -24.62
N GLY A 135 -6.93 20.30 -23.42
CA GLY A 135 -7.01 18.85 -23.16
C GLY A 135 -7.95 18.52 -22.01
N VAL A 136 -8.40 17.26 -21.95
CA VAL A 136 -9.25 16.77 -20.86
C VAL A 136 -8.45 16.11 -19.74
N ARG A 137 -7.20 15.72 -19.98
CA ARG A 137 -6.33 15.07 -18.98
C ARG A 137 -5.01 15.81 -18.86
N CYS A 138 -4.36 15.64 -17.72
CA CYS A 138 -2.99 16.03 -17.50
C CYS A 138 -2.09 15.30 -18.51
N PRO A 139 -1.31 16.01 -19.34
CA PRO A 139 -0.46 15.38 -20.35
C PRO A 139 0.73 14.63 -19.76
N ARG A 140 1.03 14.81 -18.47
CA ARG A 140 2.18 14.20 -17.79
C ARG A 140 1.85 12.86 -17.15
N CYS A 141 0.73 12.78 -16.42
CA CYS A 141 0.34 11.58 -15.67
C CYS A 141 -0.93 10.90 -16.19
N SER A 142 -1.63 11.52 -17.15
CA SER A 142 -2.90 11.01 -17.70
C SER A 142 -3.98 10.74 -16.66
N PHE A 143 -3.90 11.39 -15.49
CA PHE A 143 -4.85 11.19 -14.40
C PHE A 143 -6.29 11.49 -14.83
N PRO A 144 -7.29 10.72 -14.35
CA PRO A 144 -7.17 9.38 -13.80
C PRO A 144 -7.01 8.31 -14.90
N ILE A 145 -6.19 7.29 -14.64
CA ILE A 145 -6.09 6.06 -15.44
C ILE A 145 -7.04 5.02 -14.82
N GLN A 146 -7.76 4.25 -15.64
CA GLN A 146 -8.80 3.29 -15.19
C GLN A 146 -8.33 2.27 -14.13
N THR A 147 -7.04 1.93 -14.09
CA THR A 147 -6.48 0.96 -13.13
C THR A 147 -5.96 1.61 -11.84
N GLY A 148 -5.95 2.94 -11.74
CA GLY A 148 -5.32 3.65 -10.63
C GLY A 148 -6.16 3.62 -9.36
N LYS A 149 -5.60 3.07 -8.28
CA LYS A 149 -6.18 3.13 -6.92
C LYS A 149 -5.89 4.47 -6.25
N TYR A 150 -6.27 5.57 -6.90
CA TYR A 150 -5.92 6.93 -6.46
C TYR A 150 -6.52 7.30 -5.10
N ALA A 151 -7.71 6.78 -4.78
CA ALA A 151 -8.45 7.17 -3.59
C ALA A 151 -7.70 6.87 -2.28
N SER A 152 -6.91 5.79 -2.24
CA SER A 152 -6.17 5.39 -1.05
C SER A 152 -4.82 6.09 -0.90
N ILE A 153 -4.28 6.71 -1.95
CA ILE A 153 -2.93 7.29 -1.93
C ILE A 153 -2.72 8.26 -0.75
N PRO A 154 -3.60 9.26 -0.51
CA PRO A 154 -3.37 10.22 0.57
C PRO A 154 -3.39 9.56 1.95
N GLU A 155 -4.33 8.62 2.16
CA GLU A 155 -4.45 7.91 3.43
C GLU A 155 -3.24 7.00 3.67
N THR A 156 -2.81 6.23 2.65
CA THR A 156 -1.64 5.36 2.74
C THR A 156 -0.39 6.14 3.10
N LEU A 157 -0.16 7.31 2.49
CA LEU A 157 1.01 8.14 2.79
C LEU A 157 0.97 8.73 4.19
N ASN A 158 -0.20 9.12 4.68
CA ASN A 158 -0.36 9.67 6.03
C ASN A 158 -0.22 8.60 7.12
N ARG A 159 -0.46 7.33 6.79
CA ARG A 159 -0.40 6.20 7.74
C ARG A 159 0.95 5.49 7.78
N MET A 160 1.92 5.88 6.96
CA MET A 160 3.20 5.16 6.84
C MET A 160 3.94 5.03 8.17
N GLU A 161 3.90 6.06 9.01
CA GLU A 161 4.56 6.06 10.33
C GLU A 161 3.85 5.09 11.28
N ASP A 162 2.52 5.19 11.36
CA ASP A 162 1.70 4.29 12.19
C ASP A 162 1.87 2.82 11.75
N ASP A 163 1.86 2.56 10.45
CA ASP A 163 2.02 1.20 9.91
C ASP A 163 3.43 0.63 10.23
N LEU A 164 4.48 1.47 10.31
CA LEU A 164 5.80 1.05 10.76
C LEU A 164 5.80 0.70 12.25
N GLU A 165 5.20 1.55 13.09
CA GLU A 165 5.16 1.34 14.53
C GLU A 165 4.36 0.07 14.88
N ASP A 166 3.23 -0.15 14.22
CA ASP A 166 2.42 -1.36 14.34
C ASP A 166 3.22 -2.61 13.97
N LEU A 167 3.98 -2.55 12.87
CA LEU A 167 4.84 -3.64 12.45
C LEU A 167 5.98 -3.88 13.46
N TYR A 168 6.58 -2.81 13.97
CA TYR A 168 7.64 -2.89 14.98
C TYR A 168 7.15 -3.57 16.25
N HIS A 169 6.00 -3.15 16.79
CA HIS A 169 5.40 -3.78 17.96
C HIS A 169 5.07 -5.26 17.73
N SER A 170 4.58 -5.61 16.53
CA SER A 170 4.33 -7.00 16.16
C SER A 170 5.62 -7.83 16.14
N TYR A 171 6.72 -7.26 15.63
CA TYR A 171 8.01 -7.94 15.58
C TYR A 171 8.63 -8.05 16.97
N GLU A 172 8.67 -6.97 17.75
CA GLU A 172 9.18 -6.96 19.12
C GLU A 172 8.50 -8.04 19.96
N LYS A 173 7.16 -8.12 19.91
CA LYS A 173 6.40 -9.16 20.61
C LYS A 173 6.80 -10.57 20.17
N THR A 174 7.00 -10.78 18.88
CA THR A 174 7.41 -12.08 18.34
C THR A 174 8.80 -12.46 18.84
N VAL A 175 9.76 -11.54 18.75
CA VAL A 175 11.14 -11.74 19.23
C VAL A 175 11.17 -12.05 20.72
N LEU A 176 10.48 -11.27 21.55
CA LEU A 176 10.44 -11.47 22.99
C LEU A 176 9.81 -12.82 23.38
N ASN A 177 8.78 -13.26 22.66
CA ASN A 177 8.16 -14.56 22.89
C ASN A 177 9.14 -15.71 22.58
N GLU A 178 9.81 -15.65 21.43
CA GLU A 178 10.79 -16.69 21.06
C GLU A 178 12.03 -16.64 21.96
N MET A 179 12.52 -15.47 22.36
CA MET A 179 13.64 -15.36 23.31
C MET A 179 13.32 -16.01 24.65
N ARG A 180 12.07 -15.94 25.13
CA ARG A 180 11.65 -16.65 26.34
C ARG A 180 11.58 -18.15 26.13
N ALA A 181 11.11 -18.60 24.98
CA ALA A 181 11.03 -20.03 24.65
C ALA A 181 12.42 -20.67 24.58
N TYR A 182 13.41 -19.94 24.06
CA TYR A 182 14.80 -20.40 23.91
C TYR A 182 15.75 -19.86 24.98
N ARG A 183 15.24 -19.37 26.12
CA ARG A 183 16.09 -18.78 27.18
C ARG A 183 17.15 -19.74 27.72
N ASP A 184 16.86 -21.05 27.70
CA ASP A 184 17.78 -22.06 28.23
C ASP A 184 19.02 -22.21 27.32
N ASN A 185 18.96 -21.68 26.09
CA ASN A 185 20.06 -21.66 25.12
C ASN A 185 21.09 -20.56 25.38
N ILE A 186 20.90 -19.71 26.39
CA ILE A 186 21.87 -18.70 26.83
C ILE A 186 23.23 -19.35 27.16
N GLN A 187 23.24 -20.61 27.62
CA GLN A 187 24.46 -21.36 27.89
C GLN A 187 25.37 -21.56 26.66
N TYR A 188 24.82 -21.45 25.45
CA TYR A 188 25.55 -21.62 24.19
C TYR A 188 26.13 -20.31 23.64
N LEU A 189 25.92 -19.18 24.32
CA LEU A 189 26.50 -17.90 23.94
C LEU A 189 27.98 -17.82 24.33
N ASP A 190 28.76 -17.15 23.49
CA ASP A 190 30.24 -17.26 23.51
C ASP A 190 30.87 -16.42 24.62
N SER A 191 30.19 -15.35 25.06
CA SER A 191 30.72 -14.42 26.06
C SER A 191 29.71 -14.05 27.14
N GLU A 192 30.19 -13.70 28.33
CA GLU A 192 29.34 -13.21 29.41
C GLU A 192 28.59 -11.92 29.04
N ALA A 193 29.16 -11.07 28.19
CA ALA A 193 28.49 -9.88 27.67
C ALA A 193 27.27 -10.23 26.79
N GLU A 194 27.39 -11.27 25.94
CA GLU A 194 26.26 -11.78 25.15
C GLU A 194 25.15 -12.35 26.03
N LYS A 195 25.50 -13.06 27.10
CA LYS A 195 24.54 -13.61 28.06
C LYS A 195 23.80 -12.51 28.82
N GLN A 196 24.54 -11.54 29.35
CA GLN A 196 23.97 -10.38 30.05
C GLN A 196 22.98 -9.62 29.17
N LEU A 197 23.33 -9.38 27.90
CA LEU A 197 22.42 -8.74 26.94
C LEU A 197 21.09 -9.49 26.82
N VAL A 198 21.13 -10.82 26.65
CA VAL A 198 19.92 -11.62 26.50
C VAL A 198 19.11 -11.67 27.80
N GLU A 199 19.77 -11.83 28.94
CA GLU A 199 19.14 -11.83 30.26
C GLU A 199 18.43 -10.51 30.57
N GLU A 200 19.06 -9.37 30.24
CA GLU A 200 18.48 -8.05 30.39
C GLU A 200 17.22 -7.89 29.54
N ILE A 201 17.27 -8.25 28.26
CA ILE A 201 16.10 -8.17 27.35
C ILE A 201 14.93 -9.02 27.87
N ILE A 202 15.21 -10.25 28.31
CA ILE A 202 14.18 -11.15 28.84
C ILE A 202 13.57 -10.58 30.13
N LYS A 203 14.40 -10.02 31.01
CA LYS A 203 13.98 -9.43 32.27
C LYS A 203 13.14 -8.16 32.07
N GLU A 204 13.60 -7.26 31.22
CA GLU A 204 12.93 -5.98 30.93
C GLU A 204 11.72 -6.13 30.01
N GLN A 205 11.62 -7.26 29.29
CA GLN A 205 10.56 -7.53 28.32
C GLN A 205 10.47 -6.47 27.22
N LYS A 206 11.63 -5.92 26.83
CA LYS A 206 11.75 -4.85 25.85
C LYS A 206 13.05 -5.02 25.08
N LEU A 207 13.03 -4.72 23.78
CA LEU A 207 14.26 -4.64 23.01
C LEU A 207 15.04 -3.36 23.36
N PRO A 208 16.37 -3.35 23.23
CA PRO A 208 17.17 -2.15 23.47
C PRO A 208 16.75 -1.01 22.54
N ASP A 209 16.74 0.22 23.06
CA ASP A 209 16.37 1.40 22.27
C ASP A 209 17.31 1.61 21.07
N ALA A 210 18.58 1.24 21.20
CA ALA A 210 19.57 1.23 20.13
C ALA A 210 19.92 -0.22 19.75
N LEU A 211 19.21 -0.77 18.76
CA LEU A 211 19.50 -2.10 18.22
C LEU A 211 20.72 -2.05 17.29
N THR A 212 21.67 -2.96 17.47
CA THR A 212 22.89 -3.04 16.65
C THR A 212 22.97 -4.38 15.90
N PRO A 213 23.73 -4.46 14.79
CA PRO A 213 23.94 -5.73 14.08
C PRO A 213 24.53 -6.83 14.96
N GLN A 214 25.40 -6.47 15.92
CA GLN A 214 25.98 -7.44 16.85
C GLN A 214 24.93 -8.00 17.82
N MET A 215 24.00 -7.18 18.32
CA MET A 215 22.88 -7.66 19.13
C MET A 215 21.98 -8.63 18.36
N VAL A 216 21.70 -8.34 17.09
CA VAL A 216 20.94 -9.25 16.20
C VAL A 216 21.65 -10.60 16.04
N GLN A 217 22.97 -10.59 15.84
CA GLN A 217 23.76 -11.82 15.76
C GLN A 217 23.67 -12.63 17.07
N THR A 218 23.77 -11.97 18.23
CA THR A 218 23.63 -12.61 19.54
C THR A 218 22.24 -13.25 19.70
N ILE A 219 21.18 -12.54 19.33
CA ILE A 219 19.81 -13.06 19.38
C ILE A 219 19.66 -14.27 18.43
N ASN A 220 20.27 -14.23 17.23
CA ASN A 220 20.25 -15.38 16.32
C ASN A 220 21.03 -16.59 16.85
N LYS A 221 22.11 -16.39 17.62
CA LYS A 221 22.81 -17.49 18.30
C LYS A 221 21.92 -18.15 19.35
N LEU A 222 21.09 -17.40 20.06
CA LEU A 222 20.10 -17.95 20.99
C LEU A 222 19.14 -18.90 20.27
N PHE A 223 18.76 -18.55 19.05
CA PHE A 223 17.90 -19.34 18.19
C PHE A 223 18.62 -20.44 17.41
N LYS A 224 19.84 -20.87 17.78
CA LYS A 224 20.60 -21.86 16.98
C LYS A 224 19.87 -23.20 16.76
N GLU A 225 18.99 -23.57 17.69
CA GLU A 225 18.20 -24.81 17.64
C GLU A 225 16.79 -24.61 17.06
N ILE A 226 16.46 -23.42 16.55
CA ILE A 226 15.18 -23.18 15.87
C ILE A 226 15.20 -23.89 14.50
N ASP A 227 14.20 -24.72 14.22
CA ASP A 227 14.01 -25.32 12.88
C ASP A 227 12.94 -24.53 12.13
N VAL A 228 13.39 -23.52 11.37
CA VAL A 228 12.47 -22.67 10.60
C VAL A 228 12.09 -23.33 9.29
N VAL A 229 10.78 -23.48 9.10
CA VAL A 229 10.18 -23.94 7.86
C VAL A 229 9.51 -22.75 7.17
N GLU A 230 10.04 -22.38 6.00
CA GLU A 230 9.41 -21.39 5.12
C GLU A 230 8.36 -22.06 4.24
N ILE A 231 7.16 -21.49 4.21
CA ILE A 231 6.09 -21.92 3.31
C ILE A 231 5.60 -20.68 2.57
N ASP A 232 5.63 -20.70 1.23
CA ASP A 232 5.01 -19.64 0.45
C ASP A 232 3.50 -19.85 0.29
N LYS A 233 2.76 -18.75 0.07
CA LYS A 233 1.30 -18.79 -0.06
C LYS A 233 0.81 -19.70 -1.18
N GLU A 234 1.51 -19.72 -2.31
CA GLU A 234 1.10 -20.49 -3.48
C GLU A 234 1.26 -21.99 -3.23
N THR A 235 2.39 -22.42 -2.67
CA THR A 235 2.62 -23.80 -2.23
C THR A 235 1.60 -24.22 -1.18
N LEU A 236 1.30 -23.38 -0.18
CA LEU A 236 0.29 -23.70 0.83
C LEU A 236 -1.08 -23.93 0.17
N ILE A 237 -1.52 -23.02 -0.70
CA ILE A 237 -2.80 -23.15 -1.41
C ILE A 237 -2.80 -24.38 -2.29
N ASN A 238 -1.76 -24.62 -3.09
CA ASN A 238 -1.65 -25.76 -4.00
C ASN A 238 -1.60 -27.10 -3.25
N THR A 239 -1.05 -27.10 -2.04
CA THR A 239 -1.03 -28.30 -1.18
C THR A 239 -2.42 -28.58 -0.62
N LEU A 240 -3.15 -27.55 -0.21
CA LEU A 240 -4.49 -27.70 0.36
C LEU A 240 -5.56 -27.95 -0.72
N PHE A 241 -5.39 -27.36 -1.90
CA PHE A 241 -6.30 -27.41 -3.05
C PHE A 241 -5.55 -27.83 -4.33
N PRO A 242 -5.15 -29.10 -4.45
CA PRO A 242 -4.43 -29.58 -5.63
C PRO A 242 -5.34 -29.58 -6.87
N VAL A 243 -5.15 -28.59 -7.75
CA VAL A 243 -5.76 -28.46 -9.10
C VAL A 243 -7.29 -28.32 -9.15
N GLN A 244 -8.00 -28.55 -8.03
CA GLN A 244 -9.45 -28.50 -7.93
C GLN A 244 -9.89 -27.29 -7.10
N GLU A 245 -10.68 -26.39 -7.69
CA GLU A 245 -11.31 -25.27 -6.97
C GLU A 245 -12.32 -25.74 -5.91
N MET A 246 -12.80 -26.98 -6.02
CA MET A 246 -13.74 -27.58 -5.08
C MET A 246 -13.24 -28.95 -4.61
N ILE A 247 -13.05 -29.08 -3.31
CA ILE A 247 -12.71 -30.33 -2.61
C ILE A 247 -13.71 -30.57 -1.48
N LYS A 248 -13.87 -31.82 -1.07
CA LYS A 248 -14.67 -32.17 0.12
C LYS A 248 -13.94 -31.75 1.39
N LEU A 249 -14.70 -31.45 2.46
CA LEU A 249 -14.13 -31.14 3.78
C LEU A 249 -13.15 -32.22 4.27
N GLU A 250 -13.47 -33.49 4.02
CA GLU A 250 -12.58 -34.62 4.36
C GLU A 250 -11.24 -34.56 3.62
N GLN A 251 -11.24 -34.19 2.34
CA GLN A 251 -10.02 -34.05 1.54
C GLN A 251 -9.19 -32.86 2.04
N LEU A 252 -9.83 -31.74 2.39
CA LEU A 252 -9.13 -30.60 2.99
C LEU A 252 -8.40 -30.99 4.28
N ASN A 253 -9.07 -31.73 5.17
CA ASN A 253 -8.47 -32.24 6.40
C ASN A 253 -7.30 -33.19 6.11
N GLN A 254 -7.45 -34.12 5.16
CA GLN A 254 -6.39 -35.06 4.76
C GLN A 254 -5.15 -34.34 4.19
N ASN A 255 -5.37 -33.32 3.35
CA ASN A 255 -4.30 -32.51 2.78
C ASN A 255 -3.55 -31.72 3.87
N PHE A 256 -4.29 -31.14 4.82
CA PHE A 256 -3.69 -30.40 5.94
C PHE A 256 -2.87 -31.31 6.87
N VAL A 257 -3.39 -32.49 7.21
CA VAL A 257 -2.65 -33.48 8.01
C VAL A 257 -1.40 -33.95 7.26
N SER A 258 -1.51 -34.21 5.97
CA SER A 258 -0.37 -34.62 5.14
C SER A 258 0.71 -33.54 5.05
N LEU A 259 0.32 -32.25 4.98
CA LEU A 259 1.24 -31.12 5.09
C LEU A 259 1.97 -31.13 6.44
N ILE A 260 1.25 -31.31 7.56
CA ILE A 260 1.86 -31.39 8.90
C ILE A 260 2.87 -32.54 8.99
N GLU A 261 2.50 -33.74 8.55
CA GLU A 261 3.39 -34.91 8.59
C GLU A 261 4.65 -34.70 7.74
N ASN A 262 4.50 -34.08 6.56
CA ASN A 262 5.65 -33.71 5.73
C ASN A 262 6.56 -32.69 6.40
N ILE A 263 5.99 -31.74 7.14
CA ILE A 263 6.77 -30.76 7.92
C ILE A 263 7.49 -31.45 9.08
N LYS A 264 6.83 -32.33 9.82
CA LYS A 264 7.40 -33.04 10.99
C LYS A 264 8.50 -34.03 10.63
N LYS A 265 8.54 -34.51 9.38
CA LYS A 265 9.46 -35.56 8.95
C LYS A 265 10.92 -35.19 9.24
N ASN A 266 11.56 -36.01 10.09
CA ASN A 266 12.95 -35.86 10.54
C ASN A 266 13.25 -34.56 11.33
N ARG A 267 12.22 -33.93 11.91
CA ARG A 267 12.34 -32.73 12.74
C ARG A 267 11.80 -32.98 14.14
N LYS A 268 12.24 -32.17 15.11
CA LYS A 268 11.70 -32.17 16.47
C LYS A 268 10.55 -31.18 16.56
N GLU A 269 9.37 -31.65 16.95
CA GLU A 269 8.12 -30.88 16.86
C GLU A 269 8.14 -29.56 17.66
N ASP A 270 8.79 -29.55 18.81
CA ASP A 270 8.95 -28.40 19.70
C ASP A 270 9.88 -27.31 19.15
N GLU A 271 10.84 -27.69 18.30
CA GLU A 271 11.81 -26.81 17.66
C GLU A 271 11.29 -26.20 16.33
N ILE A 272 10.23 -26.76 15.75
CA ILE A 272 9.67 -26.29 14.47
C ILE A 272 9.01 -24.92 14.64
N ARG A 273 9.38 -23.98 13.77
CA ARG A 273 8.71 -22.69 13.60
C ARG A 273 8.37 -22.46 12.14
N ILE A 274 7.09 -22.33 11.84
CA ILE A 274 6.61 -22.15 10.48
C ILE A 274 6.44 -20.66 10.21
N LYS A 275 7.10 -20.14 9.17
CA LYS A 275 6.91 -18.76 8.72
C LYS A 275 6.38 -18.72 7.30
N LEU A 276 5.40 -17.84 7.08
CA LEU A 276 4.82 -17.61 5.77
C LEU A 276 5.72 -16.66 4.96
N LYS A 277 5.99 -17.02 3.71
CA LYS A 277 6.73 -16.23 2.74
C LYS A 277 5.79 -15.54 1.74
#